data_AF-A0A9N8NDZ1-F1
#
_entry.id   AF-A0A9N8NDZ1-F1
#
_cell.length_a   1.000
_cell.length_b   1.000
_cell.length_c   1.000
_cell.angle_alpha   90.00
_cell.angle_beta   90.00
_cell.angle_gamma   90.00
#
_symmetry.space_group_name_H-M   'P 1'
#
loop_
_entity.id
_entity.type
_entity.pdbx_description
1 polymer ?
#
loop_
_entity_poly.entity_id
_entity_poly.type
_entity_poly.pdbx_seq_one_letter_code
_entity_poly.pdbx_strand_id
1 'polypeptide(L)'
;MASSRPDLAQYPTGFTILRIFQAVLSIITIVVTSFTINAVVLPANCLLIVASSATLLVSLWGAFAHLSFSRLFSFRAAFALDGVLALLWGASIAVLGAQTAVIWIHGSDYCETNKCPANLMVVSRFYAYVFAICFGLGVIGLIFSIVTLIFHGVASCRQHKYNQIGTNKEAKPIDIAPKHPQDSTVYQGAAGYQKALPCCSSTLARSITRPFSSKATQSQRIIDSTTISSGVKLSRLISSLTTKSNHPALSRTHPAQNTTPTRAYFATHTRIMSEPTIHSLFETATSTWQYIVADPITKHAVIIDPVLDYDPVKIAVSTGSADAIIKIVKDEGYQVDIILETHAHADHLTAASYIQSVLARSQSVKPAIGIGSRIKQVQHLFGEKYGIASQEYETAFDKLWEDNDEFAIGNLTARTVHLPGHTPDHMGYRIGNNVFVGDSIFNVDVGSARADFPGGSAEDIFKSGRKLLSLPEDTKIWVGHDYPPEGRDAPLPFATVAEHKKNNKHLKDGTQENEFVEMRRKRDATLAAPRLIHPSLQVNIRGGQLPAPSTSGSRMFHLPLVTPTW
;
A
#
# COMPACT_ATOMS: atom_id res chain seq x y z
N MET A 1 -2.36 -29.46 -12.41
CA MET A 1 -3.45 -28.74 -13.09
C MET A 1 -4.39 -28.17 -12.05
N ALA A 2 -4.23 -26.90 -11.70
CA ALA A 2 -5.26 -26.09 -11.04
C ALA A 2 -5.09 -24.69 -11.63
N SER A 3 -6.03 -24.26 -12.47
CA SER A 3 -5.98 -22.97 -13.15
C SER A 3 -6.24 -21.85 -12.14
N SER A 4 -5.22 -21.08 -11.76
CA SER A 4 -5.40 -19.88 -10.95
C SER A 4 -6.10 -18.80 -11.79
N ARG A 5 -7.29 -18.40 -11.35
CA ARG A 5 -8.10 -17.36 -12.02
C ARG A 5 -7.44 -15.99 -11.77
N PRO A 6 -7.39 -15.10 -12.78
CA PRO A 6 -6.85 -13.75 -12.62
C PRO A 6 -7.59 -13.00 -11.51
N ASP A 7 -6.83 -12.32 -10.64
CA ASP A 7 -7.35 -11.53 -9.52
C ASP A 7 -8.44 -10.58 -9.99
N LEU A 8 -9.68 -10.91 -9.61
CA LEU A 8 -10.86 -10.11 -9.90
C LEU A 8 -10.76 -8.83 -9.07
N ALA A 9 -10.71 -7.68 -9.74
CA ALA A 9 -10.75 -6.35 -9.12
C ALA A 9 -11.69 -6.31 -7.90
N GLN A 10 -11.25 -5.77 -6.78
CA GLN A 10 -12.11 -5.67 -5.59
C GLN A 10 -13.35 -4.83 -5.92
N TYR A 11 -14.53 -5.36 -5.60
CA TYR A 11 -15.76 -4.59 -5.72
C TYR A 11 -15.72 -3.43 -4.71
N PRO A 12 -16.22 -2.24 -5.08
CA PRO A 12 -16.27 -1.11 -4.17
C PRO A 12 -17.14 -1.43 -2.95
N THR A 13 -16.79 -0.90 -1.78
CA THR A 13 -17.44 -1.16 -0.48
C THR A 13 -18.97 -0.94 -0.51
N GLY A 14 -19.46 -0.03 -1.37
CA GLY A 14 -20.90 0.21 -1.57
C GLY A 14 -21.65 -0.99 -2.16
N PHE A 15 -20.96 -1.94 -2.80
CA PHE A 15 -21.58 -3.13 -3.39
C PHE A 15 -22.07 -4.12 -2.33
N THR A 16 -21.32 -4.32 -1.24
CA THR A 16 -21.76 -5.17 -0.12
C THR A 16 -23.02 -4.61 0.53
N ILE A 17 -23.08 -3.29 0.69
CA ILE A 17 -24.26 -2.59 1.23
C ILE A 17 -25.48 -2.84 0.32
N LEU A 18 -25.32 -2.73 -0.99
CA LEU A 18 -26.38 -3.02 -1.96
C LEU A 18 -26.90 -4.46 -1.83
N ARG A 19 -26.02 -5.45 -1.66
CA ARG A 19 -26.40 -6.86 -1.44
C ARG A 19 -27.16 -7.08 -0.13
N ILE A 20 -26.78 -6.39 0.94
CA ILE A 20 -27.50 -6.47 2.22
C ILE A 20 -28.93 -5.95 2.06
N PHE A 21 -29.13 -4.83 1.37
CA PHE A 21 -30.47 -4.32 1.08
C PHE A 21 -31.31 -5.29 0.24
N GLN A 22 -30.71 -5.92 -0.78
CA GLN A 22 -31.39 -6.95 -1.58
C GLN A 22 -31.80 -8.18 -0.76
N ALA A 23 -30.94 -8.62 0.16
CA ALA A 23 -31.25 -9.73 1.07
C ALA A 23 -32.44 -9.38 1.98
N VAL A 24 -32.43 -8.19 2.59
CA VAL A 24 -33.53 -7.71 3.45
C VAL A 24 -34.83 -7.59 2.67
N LEU A 25 -34.81 -6.98 1.49
CA LEU A 25 -35.99 -6.86 0.64
C LEU A 25 -36.54 -8.24 0.25
N SER A 26 -35.68 -9.20 -0.06
CA SER A 26 -36.07 -10.56 -0.41
C SER A 26 -36.76 -11.28 0.75
N ILE A 27 -36.28 -11.10 1.99
CA ILE A 27 -36.93 -11.65 3.18
C ILE A 27 -38.33 -11.08 3.34
N ILE A 28 -38.48 -9.75 3.20
CA ILE A 28 -39.79 -9.10 3.28
C ILE A 28 -40.74 -9.66 2.23
N THR A 29 -40.30 -9.76 0.97
CA THR A 29 -41.12 -10.30 -0.13
C THR A 29 -41.51 -11.75 0.10
N ILE A 30 -40.61 -12.61 0.60
CA ILE A 30 -40.93 -14.01 0.93
C ILE A 30 -42.02 -14.06 2.00
N VAL A 31 -41.91 -13.27 3.07
CA VAL A 31 -42.91 -13.26 4.16
C VAL A 31 -44.27 -12.82 3.64
N VAL A 32 -44.33 -11.69 2.93
CA VAL A 32 -45.58 -11.13 2.41
C VAL A 32 -46.23 -12.08 1.39
N THR A 33 -45.43 -12.68 0.50
CA THR A 33 -45.96 -13.60 -0.54
C THR A 33 -46.32 -14.97 0.03
N SER A 34 -45.63 -15.45 1.06
CA SER A 34 -46.00 -16.73 1.71
C SER A 34 -47.35 -16.64 2.39
N PHE A 35 -47.70 -15.47 2.93
CA PHE A 35 -49.03 -15.22 3.50
C PHE A 35 -50.14 -15.28 2.43
N THR A 36 -49.85 -14.90 1.18
CA THR A 36 -50.84 -14.94 0.09
C THR A 36 -51.02 -16.31 -0.55
N ILE A 37 -50.00 -17.19 -0.52
CA ILE A 37 -50.12 -18.54 -1.08
C ILE A 37 -51.15 -19.39 -0.34
N ASN A 38 -51.22 -19.29 0.99
CA ASN A 38 -52.20 -20.02 1.79
C ASN A 38 -53.64 -19.55 1.55
N ALA A 39 -53.79 -18.33 1.04
CA ALA A 39 -55.08 -17.74 0.75
C ALA A 39 -55.55 -17.99 -0.69
N VAL A 40 -54.65 -17.86 -1.67
CA VAL A 40 -54.92 -18.05 -3.09
C VAL A 40 -53.64 -18.56 -3.77
N VAL A 41 -53.65 -19.81 -4.23
CA VAL A 41 -52.54 -20.40 -4.97
C VAL A 41 -52.55 -19.86 -6.40
N LEU A 42 -51.92 -18.70 -6.61
CA LEU A 42 -51.67 -18.17 -7.94
C LEU A 42 -50.25 -18.55 -8.40
N PRO A 43 -50.06 -19.03 -9.65
CA PRO A 43 -48.74 -19.35 -10.19
C PRO A 43 -47.71 -18.21 -10.07
N ALA A 44 -48.17 -16.95 -10.09
CA ALA A 44 -47.31 -15.77 -9.94
C ALA A 44 -46.71 -15.63 -8.54
N ASN A 45 -47.45 -16.00 -7.48
CA ASN A 45 -46.95 -15.97 -6.12
C ASN A 45 -45.79 -16.95 -5.95
N CYS A 46 -45.92 -18.15 -6.52
CA CYS A 46 -44.86 -19.15 -6.53
C CYS A 46 -43.61 -18.63 -7.26
N LEU A 47 -43.78 -17.98 -8.43
CA LEU A 47 -42.67 -17.43 -9.20
C LEU A 47 -41.96 -16.29 -8.44
N LEU A 48 -42.71 -15.43 -7.77
CA LEU A 48 -42.17 -14.33 -6.96
C LEU A 48 -41.39 -14.84 -5.73
N ILE A 49 -41.86 -15.90 -5.08
CA ILE A 49 -41.11 -16.56 -3.99
C ILE A 49 -39.83 -17.18 -4.51
N VAL A 50 -39.87 -17.85 -5.67
CA VAL A 50 -38.67 -18.42 -6.28
C VAL A 50 -37.66 -17.31 -6.60
N ALA A 51 -38.09 -16.22 -7.22
CA ALA A 51 -37.25 -15.08 -7.53
C ALA A 51 -36.64 -14.45 -6.27
N SER A 52 -37.44 -14.27 -5.22
CA SER A 52 -37.00 -13.69 -3.94
C SER A 52 -36.03 -14.61 -3.20
N SER A 53 -36.30 -15.92 -3.16
CA SER A 53 -35.44 -16.91 -2.52
C SER A 53 -34.09 -17.02 -3.22
N ALA A 54 -34.09 -17.04 -4.56
CA ALA A 54 -32.87 -17.01 -5.34
C ALA A 54 -32.08 -15.71 -5.09
N THR A 55 -32.75 -14.55 -5.06
CA THR A 55 -32.11 -13.26 -4.77
C THR A 55 -31.48 -13.23 -3.38
N LEU A 56 -32.17 -13.76 -2.35
CA LEU A 56 -31.65 -13.88 -0.99
C LEU A 56 -30.37 -14.72 -0.94
N LEU A 57 -30.40 -15.93 -1.53
CA LEU A 57 -29.24 -16.84 -1.54
C LEU A 57 -28.04 -16.20 -2.22
N VAL A 58 -28.25 -15.59 -3.39
CA VAL A 58 -27.18 -14.91 -4.15
C VAL A 58 -26.65 -13.71 -3.39
N SER A 59 -27.51 -12.95 -2.71
CA SER A 59 -27.10 -11.76 -1.95
C SER A 59 -26.30 -12.11 -0.71
N LEU A 60 -26.72 -13.14 0.04
CA LEU A 60 -25.99 -13.65 1.20
C LEU A 60 -24.64 -14.25 0.79
N TRP A 61 -24.64 -15.07 -0.27
CA TRP A 61 -23.40 -15.64 -0.80
C TRP A 61 -22.45 -14.54 -1.31
N GLY A 62 -22.97 -13.54 -2.03
CA GLY A 62 -22.18 -12.41 -2.50
C GLY A 62 -21.59 -11.59 -1.35
N ALA A 63 -22.38 -11.28 -0.33
CA ALA A 63 -21.91 -10.59 0.87
C ALA A 63 -20.84 -11.42 1.61
N PHE A 64 -21.06 -12.73 1.77
CA PHE A 64 -20.09 -13.64 2.37
C PHE A 64 -18.79 -13.74 1.56
N ALA A 65 -18.88 -13.86 0.23
CA ALA A 65 -17.72 -13.90 -0.66
C ALA A 65 -16.91 -12.60 -0.61
N HIS A 66 -17.55 -11.45 -0.33
CA HIS A 66 -16.87 -10.18 -0.09
C HIS A 66 -16.15 -10.11 1.25
N LEU A 67 -16.70 -10.75 2.27
CA LEU A 67 -16.14 -10.76 3.63
C LEU A 67 -15.12 -11.90 3.85
N SER A 68 -15.06 -12.87 2.94
CA SER A 68 -14.18 -14.03 3.02
C SER A 68 -12.79 -13.76 2.46
N PHE A 69 -11.76 -14.32 3.12
CA PHE A 69 -10.36 -14.21 2.70
C PHE A 69 -10.05 -14.86 1.34
N SER A 70 -10.85 -15.84 0.92
CA SER A 70 -10.78 -16.48 -0.40
C SER A 70 -11.85 -15.91 -1.34
N ARG A 71 -11.46 -15.26 -2.45
CA ARG A 71 -12.41 -14.74 -3.47
C ARG A 71 -12.98 -15.89 -4.31
N LEU A 72 -14.08 -16.48 -3.86
CA LEU A 72 -14.66 -17.70 -4.45
C LEU A 72 -15.47 -17.48 -5.74
N PHE A 73 -15.77 -16.25 -6.14
CA PHE A 73 -16.79 -15.96 -7.15
C PHE A 73 -16.26 -15.17 -8.35
N SER A 74 -16.56 -15.60 -9.59
CA SER A 74 -16.12 -14.91 -10.81
C SER A 74 -17.10 -13.82 -11.25
N PHE A 75 -16.58 -12.65 -11.68
CA PHE A 75 -17.38 -11.50 -12.16
C PHE A 75 -18.39 -11.90 -13.25
N ARG A 76 -17.99 -12.78 -14.16
CA ARG A 76 -18.85 -13.25 -15.26
C ARG A 76 -19.99 -14.13 -14.78
N ALA A 77 -19.75 -15.01 -13.80
CA ALA A 77 -20.80 -15.81 -13.20
C ALA A 77 -21.78 -14.92 -12.41
N ALA A 78 -21.26 -13.92 -11.69
CA ALA A 78 -22.06 -12.94 -10.98
C ALA A 78 -22.99 -12.14 -11.90
N PHE A 79 -22.44 -11.64 -13.01
CA PHE A 79 -23.20 -10.91 -14.02
C PHE A 79 -24.30 -11.76 -14.65
N ALA A 80 -23.99 -13.01 -15.03
CA ALA A 80 -24.97 -13.92 -15.61
C ALA A 80 -26.11 -14.23 -14.62
N LEU A 81 -25.77 -14.46 -13.34
CA LEU A 81 -26.74 -14.78 -12.31
C LEU A 81 -27.69 -13.61 -12.00
N ASP A 82 -27.17 -12.38 -11.90
CA ASP A 82 -28.03 -11.20 -11.74
C ASP A 82 -28.91 -10.95 -12.97
N GLY A 83 -28.43 -11.28 -14.17
CA GLY A 83 -29.23 -11.23 -15.39
C GLY A 83 -30.44 -12.17 -15.33
N VAL A 84 -30.23 -13.41 -14.86
CA VAL A 84 -31.32 -14.38 -14.64
C VAL A 84 -32.30 -13.88 -13.57
N LEU A 85 -31.79 -13.34 -12.45
CA LEU A 85 -32.65 -12.78 -11.40
C LEU A 85 -33.51 -11.62 -11.93
N ALA A 86 -32.93 -10.69 -12.70
CA ALA A 86 -33.68 -9.59 -13.30
C ALA A 86 -34.80 -10.08 -14.22
N LEU A 87 -34.55 -11.12 -15.02
CA LEU A 87 -35.59 -11.73 -15.86
C LEU A 87 -36.69 -12.41 -15.03
N LEU A 88 -36.33 -13.13 -13.96
CA LEU A 88 -37.30 -13.78 -13.07
C LEU A 88 -38.19 -12.75 -12.35
N TRP A 89 -37.60 -11.65 -11.86
CA TRP A 89 -38.39 -10.54 -11.31
C TRP A 89 -39.30 -9.93 -12.38
N GLY A 90 -38.78 -9.67 -13.59
CA GLY A 90 -39.55 -9.16 -14.73
C GLY A 90 -40.77 -10.03 -15.09
N ALA A 91 -40.57 -11.34 -15.18
CA ALA A 91 -41.64 -12.29 -15.43
C ALA A 91 -42.65 -12.32 -14.27
N SER A 92 -42.17 -12.34 -13.02
CA SER A 92 -43.02 -12.34 -11.83
C SER A 92 -43.92 -11.11 -11.79
N ILE A 93 -43.38 -9.91 -12.03
CA ILE A 93 -44.18 -8.68 -12.03
C ILE A 93 -45.15 -8.61 -13.19
N ALA A 94 -44.80 -9.12 -14.37
CA ALA A 94 -45.68 -9.08 -15.53
C ALA A 94 -46.92 -9.96 -15.29
N VAL A 95 -46.71 -11.18 -14.80
CA VAL A 95 -47.80 -12.11 -14.48
C VAL A 95 -48.62 -11.57 -13.29
N LEU A 96 -47.96 -11.10 -12.23
CA LEU A 96 -48.63 -10.56 -11.05
C LEU A 96 -49.42 -9.28 -11.36
N GLY A 97 -48.88 -8.40 -12.21
CA GLY A 97 -49.56 -7.19 -12.67
C GLY A 97 -50.80 -7.51 -13.50
N ALA A 98 -50.70 -8.47 -14.43
CA ALA A 98 -51.85 -8.95 -15.19
C ALA A 98 -52.93 -9.55 -14.28
N GLN A 99 -52.55 -10.36 -13.29
CA GLN A 99 -53.48 -10.95 -12.34
C GLN A 99 -54.12 -9.91 -11.41
N THR A 100 -53.33 -8.96 -10.92
CA THR A 100 -53.82 -7.87 -10.07
C THR A 100 -54.86 -7.03 -10.83
N ALA A 101 -54.61 -6.74 -12.11
CA ALA A 101 -55.57 -6.04 -12.97
C ALA A 101 -56.87 -6.83 -13.14
N VAL A 102 -56.79 -8.15 -13.37
CA VAL A 102 -57.98 -9.02 -13.47
C VAL A 102 -58.78 -9.04 -12.16
N ILE A 103 -58.12 -9.18 -11.00
CA ILE A 103 -58.78 -9.17 -9.68
C ILE A 103 -59.44 -7.81 -9.40
N TRP A 104 -58.79 -6.72 -9.81
CA TRP A 104 -59.34 -5.39 -9.65
C TRP A 104 -60.61 -5.20 -10.49
N ILE A 105 -60.51 -5.47 -11.80
CA ILE A 105 -61.58 -5.28 -12.78
C ILE A 105 -62.76 -6.24 -12.54
N HIS A 106 -62.49 -7.51 -12.24
CA HIS A 106 -63.53 -8.55 -12.16
C HIS A 106 -63.93 -8.93 -10.74
N GLY A 107 -63.12 -8.63 -9.73
CA GLY A 107 -63.41 -8.95 -8.33
C GLY A 107 -63.96 -7.75 -7.57
N SER A 108 -63.12 -6.73 -7.38
CA SER A 108 -63.47 -5.54 -6.59
C SER A 108 -64.60 -4.74 -7.24
N ASP A 109 -64.43 -4.36 -8.51
CA ASP A 109 -65.41 -3.54 -9.23
C ASP A 109 -66.74 -4.29 -9.46
N TYR A 110 -66.68 -5.62 -9.62
CA TYR A 110 -67.87 -6.47 -9.71
C TYR A 110 -68.66 -6.50 -8.40
N CYS A 111 -67.99 -6.62 -7.25
CA CYS A 111 -68.66 -6.61 -5.94
C CYS A 111 -69.28 -5.24 -5.64
N GLU A 112 -68.63 -4.16 -6.05
CA GLU A 112 -69.17 -2.80 -5.96
C GLU A 112 -70.41 -2.63 -6.84
N THR A 113 -70.38 -3.17 -8.06
CA THR A 113 -71.50 -3.06 -9.02
C THR A 113 -72.70 -3.95 -8.63
N ASN A 114 -72.46 -5.16 -8.10
CA ASN A 114 -73.50 -6.15 -7.81
C ASN A 114 -73.91 -6.25 -6.33
N LYS A 115 -73.46 -5.32 -5.47
CA LYS A 115 -73.82 -5.23 -4.04
C LYS A 115 -73.59 -6.53 -3.28
N CYS A 116 -72.40 -7.12 -3.40
CA CYS A 116 -72.04 -8.32 -2.64
C CYS A 116 -72.10 -8.10 -1.12
N PRO A 117 -72.26 -9.17 -0.31
CA PRO A 117 -72.20 -9.09 1.15
C PRO A 117 -70.93 -8.39 1.65
N ALA A 118 -71.05 -7.58 2.70
CA ALA A 118 -69.97 -6.70 3.18
C ALA A 118 -68.68 -7.46 3.54
N ASN A 119 -68.80 -8.67 4.10
CA ASN A 119 -67.66 -9.55 4.39
C ASN A 119 -66.90 -9.96 3.12
N LEU A 120 -67.58 -10.25 2.02
CA LEU A 120 -66.94 -10.63 0.76
C LEU A 120 -66.22 -9.45 0.10
N MET A 121 -66.81 -8.26 0.17
CA MET A 121 -66.19 -7.02 -0.33
C MET A 121 -64.91 -6.67 0.44
N VAL A 122 -64.92 -6.82 1.78
CA VAL A 122 -63.73 -6.60 2.62
C VAL A 122 -62.61 -7.59 2.27
N VAL A 123 -62.95 -8.88 2.09
CA VAL A 123 -61.98 -9.91 1.71
C VAL A 123 -61.39 -9.65 0.31
N SER A 124 -62.22 -9.29 -0.67
CA SER A 124 -61.76 -8.99 -2.03
C SER A 124 -60.81 -7.78 -2.07
N ARG A 125 -61.16 -6.69 -1.37
CA ARG A 125 -60.29 -5.50 -1.27
C ARG A 125 -59.00 -5.79 -0.53
N PHE A 126 -59.06 -6.56 0.56
CA PHE A 126 -57.88 -7.00 1.30
C PHE A 126 -56.88 -7.70 0.38
N TYR A 127 -57.32 -8.70 -0.39
CA TYR A 127 -56.43 -9.39 -1.32
C TYR A 127 -55.91 -8.48 -2.45
N ALA A 128 -56.75 -7.61 -3.01
CA ALA A 128 -56.33 -6.65 -4.02
C ALA A 128 -55.18 -5.75 -3.52
N TYR A 129 -55.26 -5.24 -2.28
CA TYR A 129 -54.18 -4.46 -1.69
C TYR A 129 -52.91 -5.28 -1.44
N VAL A 130 -53.03 -6.51 -0.95
CA VAL A 130 -51.87 -7.37 -0.72
C VAL A 130 -51.18 -7.73 -2.05
N PHE A 131 -51.94 -7.99 -3.12
CA PHE A 131 -51.39 -8.21 -4.46
C PHE A 131 -50.69 -6.96 -5.02
N ALA A 132 -51.25 -5.77 -4.81
CA ALA A 132 -50.60 -4.51 -5.17
C ALA A 132 -49.29 -4.28 -4.41
N ILE A 133 -49.23 -4.65 -3.11
CA ILE A 133 -47.99 -4.60 -2.32
C ILE A 133 -46.97 -5.59 -2.86
N CYS A 134 -47.36 -6.83 -3.16
CA CYS A 134 -46.48 -7.84 -3.76
C CYS A 134 -45.93 -7.36 -5.11
N PHE A 135 -46.76 -6.71 -5.92
CA PHE A 135 -46.35 -6.10 -7.18
C PHE A 135 -45.35 -4.98 -6.96
N GLY A 136 -45.60 -4.07 -6.01
CA GLY A 136 -44.68 -2.99 -5.66
C GLY A 136 -43.31 -3.49 -5.17
N LEU A 137 -43.30 -4.47 -4.27
CA LEU A 137 -42.08 -5.15 -3.82
C LEU A 137 -41.35 -5.83 -4.99
N GLY A 138 -42.12 -6.44 -5.91
CA GLY A 138 -41.72 -6.91 -7.22
C GLY A 138 -40.89 -5.90 -8.02
N VAL A 139 -41.47 -4.72 -8.24
CA VAL A 139 -40.86 -3.64 -9.01
C VAL A 139 -39.60 -3.12 -8.33
N ILE A 140 -39.61 -2.94 -7.01
CA ILE A 140 -38.43 -2.52 -6.26
C ILE A 140 -37.32 -3.57 -6.40
N GLY A 141 -37.65 -4.86 -6.24
CA GLY A 141 -36.71 -5.96 -6.45
C GLY A 141 -36.06 -5.92 -7.84
N LEU A 142 -36.86 -5.74 -8.88
CA LEU A 142 -36.37 -5.59 -10.26
C LEU A 142 -35.40 -4.41 -10.42
N ILE A 143 -35.73 -3.24 -9.85
CA ILE A 143 -34.87 -2.05 -9.92
C ILE A 143 -33.49 -2.36 -9.29
N PHE A 144 -33.47 -2.96 -8.11
CA PHE A 144 -32.22 -3.34 -7.44
C PHE A 144 -31.42 -4.35 -8.27
N SER A 145 -32.08 -5.34 -8.89
CA SER A 145 -31.42 -6.29 -9.80
C SER A 145 -30.80 -5.60 -11.02
N ILE A 146 -31.49 -4.65 -11.64
CA ILE A 146 -30.99 -3.87 -12.78
C ILE A 146 -29.79 -3.01 -12.38
N VAL A 147 -29.87 -2.31 -11.24
CA VAL A 147 -28.75 -1.49 -10.72
C VAL A 147 -27.51 -2.37 -10.52
N THR A 148 -27.69 -3.54 -9.91
CA THR A 148 -26.60 -4.50 -9.69
C THR A 148 -25.99 -4.99 -11.01
N LEU A 149 -26.84 -5.29 -12.00
CA LEU A 149 -26.41 -5.70 -13.34
C LEU A 149 -25.56 -4.61 -14.03
N ILE A 150 -25.96 -3.34 -13.91
CA ILE A 150 -25.18 -2.20 -14.45
C ILE A 150 -23.81 -2.11 -13.77
N PHE A 151 -23.75 -2.21 -12.44
CA PHE A 151 -22.48 -2.22 -11.70
C PHE A 151 -21.56 -3.35 -12.16
N HIS A 152 -22.09 -4.56 -12.31
CA HIS A 152 -21.33 -5.70 -12.83
C HIS A 152 -20.85 -5.48 -14.27
N GLY A 153 -21.69 -4.91 -15.14
CA GLY A 153 -21.31 -4.58 -16.52
C GLY A 153 -20.17 -3.57 -16.58
N VAL A 154 -20.23 -2.51 -15.78
CA VAL A 154 -19.18 -1.49 -15.69
C VAL A 154 -17.87 -2.10 -15.15
N ALA A 155 -17.95 -2.92 -14.09
CA ALA A 155 -16.78 -3.61 -13.53
C ALA A 155 -16.14 -4.56 -14.54
N SER A 156 -16.94 -5.37 -15.24
CA SER A 156 -16.48 -6.28 -16.29
C SER A 156 -15.82 -5.54 -17.46
N CYS A 157 -16.38 -4.41 -17.92
CA CYS A 157 -15.79 -3.58 -18.96
C CYS A 157 -14.46 -2.94 -18.55
N ARG A 158 -14.33 -2.49 -17.30
CA ARG A 158 -13.06 -1.96 -16.76
C ARG A 158 -11.99 -3.05 -16.74
N GLN A 159 -12.33 -4.25 -16.31
CA GLN A 159 -11.40 -5.38 -16.29
C GLN A 159 -10.98 -5.80 -17.72
N HIS A 160 -11.91 -5.80 -18.68
CA HIS A 160 -11.58 -6.09 -20.08
C HIS A 160 -10.62 -5.06 -20.69
N LYS A 161 -10.83 -3.76 -20.44
CA LYS A 161 -9.89 -2.71 -20.88
C LYS A 161 -8.51 -2.87 -20.25
N TYR A 162 -8.45 -3.24 -18.96
CA TYR A 162 -7.19 -3.52 -18.28
C TYR A 162 -6.44 -4.68 -18.95
N ASN A 163 -7.14 -5.76 -19.30
CA ASN A 163 -6.55 -6.90 -19.99
C ASN A 163 -6.09 -6.58 -21.44
N GLN A 164 -6.77 -5.69 -22.16
CA GLN A 164 -6.34 -5.29 -23.51
C GLN A 164 -5.16 -4.32 -23.54
N ILE A 165 -4.98 -3.50 -22.50
CA ILE A 165 -3.81 -2.61 -22.37
C ILE A 165 -2.53 -3.44 -22.09
N GLY A 166 -2.68 -4.62 -21.49
CA GLY A 166 -1.59 -5.58 -21.27
C GLY A 166 -1.12 -6.34 -22.51
N THR A 167 -1.96 -6.48 -23.56
CA THR A 167 -1.64 -7.32 -24.74
C THR A 167 -1.13 -6.55 -25.97
N ASN A 168 -1.22 -5.22 -26.00
CA ASN A 168 -0.95 -4.41 -27.21
C ASN A 168 0.39 -3.65 -27.22
N LYS A 169 1.46 -4.17 -26.59
CA LYS A 169 2.82 -3.61 -26.71
C LYS A 169 3.82 -4.59 -27.35
N GLU A 170 3.50 -5.09 -28.53
CA GLU A 170 4.52 -5.49 -29.51
C GLU A 170 4.65 -4.37 -30.54
N ALA A 171 5.45 -3.35 -30.25
CA ALA A 171 5.89 -2.38 -31.25
C ALA A 171 7.23 -2.87 -31.83
N LYS A 172 7.25 -3.09 -33.15
CA LYS A 172 8.45 -3.49 -33.91
C LYS A 172 9.60 -2.49 -33.72
N PRO A 173 10.86 -2.96 -33.60
CA PRO A 173 12.01 -2.09 -33.48
C PRO A 173 12.29 -1.36 -34.80
N ILE A 174 12.45 -0.04 -34.73
CA ILE A 174 13.06 0.76 -35.80
C ILE A 174 14.56 0.76 -35.54
N ASP A 175 15.30 0.37 -36.56
CA ASP A 175 16.74 0.13 -36.57
C ASP A 175 17.49 1.44 -36.85
N ILE A 176 18.18 2.00 -35.85
CA ILE A 176 19.22 3.03 -36.08
C ILE A 176 20.33 2.87 -35.03
N ALA A 177 21.49 2.42 -35.49
CA ALA A 177 22.78 2.55 -34.82
C ALA A 177 23.67 3.56 -35.61
N PRO A 178 24.87 3.94 -35.12
CA PRO A 178 25.10 4.79 -33.95
C PRO A 178 26.05 5.97 -34.27
N LYS A 179 26.06 7.04 -33.45
CA LYS A 179 27.26 7.89 -33.26
C LYS A 179 27.32 8.48 -31.83
N HIS A 180 28.38 8.09 -31.11
CA HIS A 180 28.95 8.76 -29.92
C HIS A 180 29.62 10.11 -30.32
N PRO A 181 30.00 11.04 -29.41
CA PRO A 181 30.57 10.81 -28.07
C PRO A 181 30.03 11.70 -26.93
N GLN A 182 30.54 11.40 -25.73
CA GLN A 182 30.24 12.03 -24.44
C GLN A 182 30.38 13.55 -24.44
N ASP A 183 29.42 14.25 -23.83
CA ASP A 183 29.70 15.38 -22.95
C ASP A 183 28.51 15.71 -22.06
N SER A 184 28.82 16.04 -20.81
CA SER A 184 27.91 16.48 -19.76
C SER A 184 27.18 17.77 -20.15
N THR A 185 25.84 17.78 -20.14
CA THR A 185 25.04 18.98 -19.82
C THR A 185 23.55 18.66 -19.65
N VAL A 186 22.99 19.22 -18.58
CA VAL A 186 21.65 19.82 -18.41
C VAL A 186 20.50 19.26 -19.25
N TYR A 187 19.50 18.70 -18.55
CA TYR A 187 18.17 18.40 -19.08
C TYR A 187 17.57 19.63 -19.79
N GLN A 188 17.49 19.56 -21.12
CA GLN A 188 16.63 20.40 -21.95
C GLN A 188 15.52 19.53 -22.55
N GLY A 189 14.29 20.02 -22.43
CA GLY A 189 13.10 19.35 -22.89
C GLY A 189 13.03 19.19 -24.40
N ALA A 190 12.35 18.13 -24.85
CA ALA A 190 11.90 17.99 -26.22
C ALA A 190 10.37 18.08 -26.26
N ALA A 191 9.90 19.23 -26.74
CA ALA A 191 8.60 19.39 -27.33
C ALA A 191 8.52 18.61 -28.64
N GLY A 192 7.34 18.07 -28.94
CA GLY A 192 6.98 17.66 -30.30
C GLY A 192 6.13 16.40 -30.33
N TYR A 193 4.81 16.57 -30.44
CA TYR A 193 4.01 15.84 -31.43
C TYR A 193 2.70 16.62 -31.66
N GLN A 194 2.56 17.16 -32.87
CA GLN A 194 1.34 17.77 -33.41
C GLN A 194 0.57 16.74 -34.25
N LYS A 195 -0.76 16.75 -34.05
CA LYS A 195 -1.89 16.49 -34.98
C LYS A 195 -2.06 15.16 -35.73
N ALA A 196 -3.20 14.52 -35.48
CA ALA A 196 -4.36 14.25 -36.38
C ALA A 196 -5.14 13.01 -35.86
N LEU A 197 -6.46 12.80 -35.90
CA LEU A 197 -7.73 13.46 -36.30
C LEU A 197 -8.89 12.57 -35.68
N PRO A 198 -10.21 12.87 -35.83
CA PRO A 198 -11.23 12.67 -34.79
C PRO A 198 -12.27 11.56 -35.08
N CYS A 199 -13.11 11.22 -34.09
CA CYS A 199 -14.45 10.69 -34.38
C CYS A 199 -15.52 11.00 -33.30
N CYS A 200 -16.68 11.42 -33.82
CA CYS A 200 -18.04 11.41 -33.26
C CYS A 200 -18.46 12.37 -32.12
N SER A 201 -18.82 13.58 -32.58
CA SER A 201 -20.04 14.36 -32.31
C SER A 201 -21.13 13.77 -31.40
N SER A 202 -21.59 14.59 -30.44
CA SER A 202 -23.01 14.99 -30.36
C SER A 202 -23.17 16.36 -29.68
N THR A 203 -23.75 17.29 -30.44
CA THR A 203 -24.09 18.68 -30.15
C THR A 203 -25.34 18.82 -29.26
N LEU A 204 -25.36 19.83 -28.36
CA LEU A 204 -26.48 20.69 -27.88
C LEU A 204 -26.10 21.22 -26.47
N ALA A 205 -26.09 22.50 -26.09
CA ALA A 205 -26.63 23.73 -26.66
C ALA A 205 -25.86 24.98 -26.12
N ARG A 206 -25.91 26.08 -26.88
CA ARG A 206 -25.54 27.46 -26.49
C ARG A 206 -26.39 27.94 -25.29
N SER A 207 -25.98 28.88 -24.43
CA SER A 207 -26.02 30.33 -24.74
C SER A 207 -25.84 31.19 -23.46
N ILE A 208 -24.93 32.19 -23.51
CA ILE A 208 -25.02 33.60 -23.02
C ILE A 208 -25.22 33.82 -21.48
N THR A 209 -24.35 34.48 -20.71
CA THR A 209 -24.02 35.93 -20.65
C THR A 209 -22.69 36.23 -19.91
N ARG A 210 -22.07 37.38 -20.22
CA ARG A 210 -20.91 38.00 -19.55
C ARG A 210 -21.31 38.90 -18.33
N PRO A 211 -20.51 39.88 -17.82
CA PRO A 211 -19.83 39.79 -16.51
C PRO A 211 -20.11 40.99 -15.57
N PHE A 212 -19.60 40.98 -14.33
CA PHE A 212 -19.47 42.18 -13.46
C PHE A 212 -18.21 41.99 -12.58
N SER A 213 -17.16 42.83 -12.73
CA SER A 213 -16.81 44.03 -11.92
C SER A 213 -16.71 43.73 -10.41
N SER A 214 -15.62 44.01 -9.68
CA SER A 214 -15.04 45.35 -9.51
C SER A 214 -13.60 45.37 -8.97
N LYS A 215 -12.92 46.48 -9.28
CA LYS A 215 -11.66 46.97 -8.71
C LYS A 215 -11.79 47.38 -7.23
N ALA A 216 -10.70 47.30 -6.47
CA ALA A 216 -10.20 48.38 -5.59
C ALA A 216 -8.84 47.96 -4.99
N THR A 217 -7.72 48.50 -5.48
CA THR A 217 -6.95 49.67 -4.98
C THR A 217 -6.06 49.45 -3.74
N GLN A 218 -4.86 49.97 -3.91
CA GLN A 218 -3.62 49.89 -3.16
C GLN A 218 -3.43 51.17 -2.32
N SER A 219 -2.86 51.04 -1.12
CA SER A 219 -2.00 52.03 -0.43
C SER A 219 -1.40 51.33 0.81
N GLN A 220 -0.08 51.07 0.95
CA GLN A 220 1.05 51.99 1.16
C GLN A 220 0.74 52.97 2.31
N ARG A 221 1.41 52.92 3.47
CA ARG A 221 2.83 53.26 3.70
C ARG A 221 3.13 53.22 5.22
N ILE A 222 4.40 52.91 5.58
CA ILE A 222 5.28 53.65 6.53
C ILE A 222 4.89 53.68 8.03
N ILE A 223 5.74 53.65 9.07
CA ILE A 223 7.19 53.53 9.36
C ILE A 223 7.26 53.41 10.92
N ASP A 224 8.37 52.85 11.43
CA ASP A 224 8.96 52.97 12.80
C ASP A 224 8.19 52.44 14.02
N SER A 225 8.72 51.51 14.83
CA SER A 225 10.01 51.44 15.59
C SER A 225 9.98 52.20 16.92
N THR A 226 10.09 51.45 18.03
CA THR A 226 10.73 51.82 19.33
C THR A 226 10.63 50.59 20.27
N THR A 227 11.71 49.90 20.62
CA THR A 227 12.77 50.18 21.63
C THR A 227 12.32 49.93 23.07
N ILE A 228 13.08 49.07 23.78
CA ILE A 228 13.61 49.17 25.17
C ILE A 228 14.56 47.94 25.30
N SER A 229 15.87 48.11 25.14
CA SER A 229 16.88 48.51 26.14
C SER A 229 17.05 47.54 27.30
N SER A 230 18.20 46.86 27.34
CA SER A 230 19.19 47.04 28.41
C SER A 230 20.41 46.17 28.13
N GLY A 231 21.58 46.82 28.07
CA GLY A 231 22.88 46.15 28.10
C GLY A 231 23.51 46.29 29.48
N VAL A 232 24.39 45.35 29.83
CA VAL A 232 25.57 45.60 30.67
C VAL A 232 26.69 44.69 30.17
N LYS A 233 27.89 45.26 30.06
CA LYS A 233 29.15 44.66 29.62
C LYS A 233 30.20 44.90 30.72
N LEU A 234 31.34 44.19 30.60
CA LEU A 234 32.62 44.22 31.38
C LEU A 234 32.73 43.14 32.48
N SER A 235 33.87 42.44 32.70
CA SER A 235 35.24 42.57 32.17
C SER A 235 36.14 41.35 32.51
N ARG A 236 37.05 41.01 31.57
CA ARG A 236 38.48 40.56 31.66
C ARG A 236 38.99 39.74 32.87
N LEU A 237 39.77 38.68 32.63
CA LEU A 237 41.26 38.71 32.62
C LEU A 237 41.90 37.39 32.12
N ILE A 238 43.17 37.50 31.71
CA ILE A 238 44.07 36.53 31.05
C ILE A 238 44.96 35.81 32.10
N SER A 239 45.30 34.53 31.90
CA SER A 239 46.67 34.00 32.13
C SER A 239 46.88 32.62 31.51
N SER A 240 48.04 32.46 30.87
CA SER A 240 48.64 31.24 30.30
C SER A 240 49.07 30.21 31.34
N LEU A 241 49.31 28.96 30.92
CA LEU A 241 50.63 28.32 30.92
C LEU A 241 50.62 26.91 30.30
N THR A 242 51.62 26.67 29.47
CA THR A 242 52.04 25.42 28.83
C THR A 242 52.76 24.49 29.82
N THR A 243 52.70 23.17 29.61
CA THR A 243 53.78 22.24 30.01
C THR A 243 53.76 20.95 29.18
N LYS A 244 54.97 20.47 28.87
CA LYS A 244 55.33 19.34 28.00
C LYS A 244 55.44 18.02 28.78
N SER A 245 55.29 16.93 28.00
CA SER A 245 55.90 15.58 28.02
C SER A 245 56.41 14.94 29.33
N ASN A 246 56.12 13.65 29.50
CA ASN A 246 57.12 12.56 29.40
C ASN A 246 56.50 11.17 29.69
N HIS A 247 56.72 10.22 28.79
CA HIS A 247 56.64 8.78 29.04
C HIS A 247 58.02 8.25 29.50
N PRO A 248 58.06 7.18 30.31
CA PRO A 248 59.16 6.24 30.25
C PRO A 248 58.68 4.81 29.94
N ALA A 249 59.42 4.16 29.06
CA ALA A 249 59.42 2.71 28.86
C ALA A 249 60.34 2.05 29.89
N LEU A 250 60.04 0.82 30.32
CA LEU A 250 61.04 -0.08 30.92
C LEU A 250 60.65 -1.56 30.77
N SER A 251 61.71 -2.36 30.77
CA SER A 251 61.88 -3.69 30.18
C SER A 251 61.74 -4.84 31.19
N ARG A 252 61.54 -6.04 30.63
CA ARG A 252 61.56 -7.42 31.15
C ARG A 252 62.37 -7.70 32.42
N THR A 253 61.87 -8.65 33.23
CA THR A 253 62.64 -9.78 33.81
C THR A 253 61.67 -10.87 34.34
N HIS A 254 61.98 -12.14 34.07
CA HIS A 254 61.35 -13.33 34.68
C HIS A 254 62.00 -13.64 36.05
N PRO A 255 61.28 -14.38 36.92
CA PRO A 255 61.84 -15.68 37.32
C PRO A 255 60.82 -16.83 37.30
N ALA A 256 61.38 -18.03 37.23
CA ALA A 256 60.72 -19.32 37.10
C ALA A 256 60.25 -19.89 38.46
N GLN A 257 59.18 -20.71 38.46
CA GLN A 257 59.26 -22.17 38.66
C GLN A 257 57.89 -22.84 38.86
N ASN A 258 57.71 -23.94 38.12
CA ASN A 258 57.01 -25.20 38.42
C ASN A 258 55.63 -25.17 39.08
N THR A 259 54.61 -25.72 38.39
CA THR A 259 54.08 -27.08 38.65
C THR A 259 52.83 -27.41 37.79
N THR A 260 52.86 -28.62 37.19
CA THR A 260 51.75 -29.51 36.77
C THR A 260 50.76 -29.07 35.67
N PRO A 261 50.54 -29.88 34.61
CA PRO A 261 49.63 -29.53 33.52
C PRO A 261 48.18 -29.80 33.92
N THR A 262 47.46 -28.76 34.32
CA THR A 262 45.99 -28.82 34.32
C THR A 262 45.54 -28.80 32.86
N ARG A 263 45.07 -29.95 32.37
CA ARG A 263 44.43 -30.07 31.07
C ARG A 263 43.19 -29.17 31.08
N ALA A 264 43.35 -27.94 30.63
CA ALA A 264 42.23 -27.03 30.39
C ALA A 264 41.42 -27.66 29.24
N TYR A 265 40.26 -28.20 29.57
CA TYR A 265 39.22 -28.45 28.59
C TYR A 265 38.81 -27.07 28.06
N PHE A 266 39.40 -26.63 26.96
CA PHE A 266 38.80 -25.62 26.11
C PHE A 266 37.54 -26.25 25.53
N ALA A 267 36.45 -26.20 26.29
CA ALA A 267 35.13 -26.30 25.71
C ALA A 267 34.97 -25.04 24.85
N THR A 268 35.28 -25.16 23.56
CA THR A 268 34.70 -24.29 22.55
C THR A 268 33.20 -24.41 22.70
N HIS A 269 32.60 -23.54 23.52
CA HIS A 269 31.19 -23.25 23.42
C HIS A 269 31.04 -22.64 22.04
N THR A 270 30.75 -23.49 21.05
CA THR A 270 30.11 -23.06 19.82
C THR A 270 28.88 -22.31 20.27
N ARG A 271 28.95 -20.98 20.26
CA ARG A 271 27.81 -20.13 20.59
C ARG A 271 26.79 -20.43 19.51
N ILE A 272 25.85 -21.32 19.81
CA ILE A 272 24.69 -21.56 18.96
C ILE A 272 24.00 -20.21 18.90
N MET A 273 24.18 -19.49 17.79
CA MET A 273 23.43 -18.26 17.56
C MET A 273 21.97 -18.68 17.49
N SER A 274 21.16 -18.25 18.46
CA SER A 274 19.73 -18.49 18.39
C SER A 274 19.18 -17.77 17.16
N GLU A 275 18.45 -18.47 16.31
CA GLU A 275 17.75 -17.83 15.19
C GLU A 275 16.59 -16.97 15.71
N PRO A 276 16.33 -15.80 15.10
CA PRO A 276 15.22 -14.95 15.49
C PRO A 276 13.86 -15.56 15.11
N THR A 277 12.81 -15.16 15.82
CA THR A 277 11.43 -15.27 15.32
C THR A 277 11.16 -14.12 14.37
N ILE A 278 10.71 -14.42 13.15
CA ILE A 278 10.46 -13.42 12.10
C ILE A 278 8.99 -13.46 11.71
N HIS A 279 8.32 -12.31 11.80
CA HIS A 279 6.99 -12.08 11.24
C HIS A 279 7.12 -11.21 10.00
N SER A 280 6.54 -11.64 8.89
CA SER A 280 6.54 -10.91 7.61
C SER A 280 5.12 -10.50 7.24
N LEU A 281 4.90 -9.21 6.99
CA LEU A 281 3.60 -8.67 6.62
C LEU A 281 3.72 -7.98 5.26
N PHE A 282 2.91 -8.40 4.28
CA PHE A 282 2.90 -7.79 2.95
C PHE A 282 1.82 -6.70 2.87
N GLU A 283 2.23 -5.46 2.62
CA GLU A 283 1.34 -4.34 2.31
C GLU A 283 1.09 -4.30 0.80
N THR A 284 -0.16 -4.51 0.42
CA THR A 284 -0.54 -4.73 -0.98
C THR A 284 -0.57 -3.46 -1.85
N ALA A 285 -0.80 -2.28 -1.28
CA ALA A 285 -0.95 -1.04 -2.04
C ALA A 285 0.38 -0.50 -2.57
N THR A 286 1.49 -0.78 -1.88
CA THR A 286 2.85 -0.40 -2.25
C THR A 286 3.74 -1.62 -2.54
N SER A 287 3.22 -2.84 -2.29
CA SER A 287 3.94 -4.11 -2.46
C SER A 287 5.14 -4.25 -1.52
N THR A 288 5.06 -3.61 -0.36
CA THR A 288 6.12 -3.52 0.64
C THR A 288 6.02 -4.67 1.63
N TRP A 289 7.16 -5.27 1.95
CA TRP A 289 7.28 -6.18 3.07
C TRP A 289 7.73 -5.44 4.32
N GLN A 290 7.01 -5.68 5.40
CA GLN A 290 7.29 -5.16 6.74
C GLN A 290 7.67 -6.33 7.64
N TYR A 291 8.65 -6.14 8.52
CA TYR A 291 9.15 -7.23 9.35
C TYR A 291 9.14 -6.90 10.84
N ILE A 292 8.82 -7.91 11.65
CA ILE A 292 9.13 -7.93 13.09
C ILE A 292 10.14 -9.03 13.32
N VAL A 293 11.28 -8.70 13.90
CA VAL A 293 12.37 -9.65 14.18
C VAL A 293 12.63 -9.67 15.67
N ALA A 294 12.33 -10.79 16.32
CA ALA A 294 12.34 -10.91 17.76
C ALA A 294 13.30 -12.01 18.25
N ASP A 295 13.96 -11.74 19.38
CA ASP A 295 14.61 -12.77 20.17
C ASP A 295 13.54 -13.70 20.78
N PRO A 296 13.52 -15.00 20.43
CA PRO A 296 12.51 -15.92 20.93
C PRO A 296 12.57 -16.09 22.46
N ILE A 297 13.71 -15.82 23.10
CA ILE A 297 13.93 -16.02 24.54
C ILE A 297 13.52 -14.77 25.32
N THR A 298 14.13 -13.62 25.01
CA THR A 298 13.93 -12.39 25.80
C THR A 298 12.72 -11.57 25.37
N LYS A 299 12.12 -11.89 24.21
CA LYS A 299 11.00 -11.13 23.60
C LYS A 299 11.36 -9.69 23.19
N HIS A 300 12.63 -9.32 23.22
CA HIS A 300 13.10 -8.09 22.60
C HIS A 300 12.99 -8.20 21.07
N ALA A 301 12.61 -7.12 20.41
CA ALA A 301 12.33 -7.11 18.98
C ALA A 301 12.73 -5.81 18.28
N VAL A 302 12.87 -5.90 16.97
CA VAL A 302 12.93 -4.74 16.06
C VAL A 302 11.83 -4.83 15.02
N ILE A 303 11.41 -3.67 14.53
CA ILE A 303 10.49 -3.54 13.38
C ILE A 303 11.29 -2.98 12.21
N ILE A 304 11.10 -3.49 10.99
CA ILE A 304 11.83 -3.06 9.80
C ILE A 304 10.84 -2.62 8.73
N ASP A 305 11.07 -1.44 8.16
CA ASP A 305 10.33 -0.80 7.06
C ASP A 305 8.80 -0.75 7.24
N PRO A 306 8.27 -0.25 8.38
CA PRO A 306 6.83 -0.23 8.62
C PRO A 306 6.09 0.81 7.76
N VAL A 307 4.92 0.46 7.23
CA VAL A 307 4.14 1.29 6.31
C VAL A 307 3.05 2.08 7.03
N LEU A 308 2.98 3.37 6.72
CA LEU A 308 1.87 4.26 7.01
C LEU A 308 1.00 4.40 5.76
N ASP A 309 -0.25 3.98 5.84
CA ASP A 309 -1.13 3.92 4.67
C ASP A 309 -1.44 5.32 4.15
N TYR A 310 -1.32 5.52 2.83
CA TYR A 310 -1.65 6.80 2.20
C TYR A 310 -2.48 6.61 0.93
N ASP A 311 -3.65 7.25 0.91
CA ASP A 311 -4.52 7.33 -0.26
C ASP A 311 -4.27 8.68 -0.97
N PRO A 312 -3.57 8.71 -2.13
CA PRO A 312 -3.28 9.96 -2.84
C PRO A 312 -4.51 10.57 -3.52
N VAL A 313 -5.63 9.83 -3.64
CA VAL A 313 -6.88 10.36 -4.19
C VAL A 313 -7.66 11.09 -3.11
N LYS A 314 -7.72 10.52 -1.90
CA LYS A 314 -8.37 11.15 -0.74
C LYS A 314 -7.47 12.15 -0.01
N ILE A 315 -6.17 12.10 -0.27
CA ILE A 315 -5.13 12.86 0.45
C ILE A 315 -5.27 12.58 1.95
N ALA A 316 -5.35 11.30 2.29
CA ALA A 316 -5.66 10.83 3.63
C ALA A 316 -4.68 9.76 4.07
N VAL A 317 -4.34 9.80 5.35
CA VAL A 317 -3.45 8.84 6.00
C VAL A 317 -4.28 7.91 6.87
N SER A 318 -3.98 6.62 6.87
CA SER A 318 -4.56 5.65 7.82
C SER A 318 -3.47 4.76 8.42
N THR A 319 -3.82 4.04 9.48
CA THR A 319 -2.87 3.30 10.32
C THR A 319 -3.08 1.79 10.26
N GLY A 320 -3.86 1.27 9.32
CA GLY A 320 -4.22 -0.14 9.27
C GLY A 320 -3.01 -1.07 9.20
N SER A 321 -2.03 -0.77 8.34
CA SER A 321 -0.78 -1.54 8.24
C SER A 321 0.05 -1.47 9.52
N ALA A 322 0.24 -0.26 10.06
CA ALA A 322 0.99 -0.06 11.30
C ALA A 322 0.31 -0.70 12.53
N ASP A 323 -1.01 -0.64 12.59
CA ASP A 323 -1.81 -1.23 13.67
C ASP A 323 -1.75 -2.77 13.64
N ALA A 324 -1.62 -3.38 12.45
CA ALA A 324 -1.38 -4.82 12.33
C ALA A 324 -0.03 -5.23 12.94
N ILE A 325 1.03 -4.45 12.71
CA ILE A 325 2.34 -4.67 13.36
C ILE A 325 2.21 -4.52 14.89
N ILE A 326 1.60 -3.43 15.35
CA ILE A 326 1.40 -3.17 16.79
C ILE A 326 0.57 -4.30 17.43
N LYS A 327 -0.40 -4.86 16.71
CA LYS A 327 -1.19 -6.00 17.19
C LYS A 327 -0.31 -7.22 17.44
N ILE A 328 0.54 -7.61 16.49
CA ILE A 328 1.46 -8.74 16.67
C ILE A 328 2.41 -8.49 17.84
N VAL A 329 2.99 -7.28 17.92
CA VAL A 329 3.87 -6.89 19.04
C VAL A 329 3.18 -7.10 20.40
N LYS A 330 1.89 -6.74 20.50
CA LYS A 330 1.11 -6.93 21.73
C LYS A 330 0.76 -8.39 21.99
N ASP A 331 0.26 -9.09 20.98
CA ASP A 331 -0.17 -10.49 21.09
C ASP A 331 0.98 -11.40 21.52
N GLU A 332 2.19 -11.16 20.98
CA GLU A 332 3.39 -11.94 21.26
C GLU A 332 4.17 -11.48 22.51
N GLY A 333 3.74 -10.36 23.12
CA GLY A 333 4.39 -9.78 24.30
C GLY A 333 5.80 -9.23 24.03
N TYR A 334 6.03 -8.66 22.84
CA TYR A 334 7.35 -8.13 22.47
C TYR A 334 7.65 -6.75 23.08
N GLN A 335 8.90 -6.55 23.50
CA GLN A 335 9.48 -5.24 23.78
C GLN A 335 10.25 -4.78 22.54
N VAL A 336 9.81 -3.71 21.90
CA VAL A 336 10.48 -3.21 20.69
C VAL A 336 11.57 -2.24 21.12
N ASP A 337 12.80 -2.49 20.70
CA ASP A 337 13.95 -1.65 21.04
C ASP A 337 14.21 -0.60 19.96
N ILE A 338 14.05 -1.00 18.69
CA ILE A 338 14.41 -0.18 17.53
C ILE A 338 13.40 -0.41 16.39
N ILE A 339 13.00 0.68 15.74
CA ILE A 339 12.31 0.68 14.46
C ILE A 339 13.34 1.09 13.41
N LEU A 340 13.59 0.23 12.44
CA LEU A 340 14.67 0.32 11.47
C LEU A 340 14.10 0.65 10.09
N GLU A 341 14.74 1.59 9.41
CA GLU A 341 14.55 1.85 7.99
C GLU A 341 15.75 1.33 7.23
N THR A 342 15.52 0.55 6.17
CA THR A 342 16.58 0.15 5.25
C THR A 342 17.07 1.35 4.44
N HIS A 343 16.19 2.26 4.06
CA HIS A 343 16.51 3.49 3.33
C HIS A 343 15.35 4.49 3.38
N ALA A 344 15.56 5.72 2.89
CA ALA A 344 14.47 6.66 2.65
C ALA A 344 13.59 6.21 1.46
N HIS A 345 12.50 5.50 1.76
CA HIS A 345 11.59 4.93 0.76
C HIS A 345 10.94 6.00 -0.14
N ALA A 346 10.74 5.67 -1.41
CA ALA A 346 10.13 6.54 -2.41
C ALA A 346 8.72 6.08 -2.86
N ASP A 347 8.25 4.96 -2.34
CA ASP A 347 7.04 4.26 -2.79
C ASP A 347 5.95 4.21 -1.72
N HIS A 348 6.30 4.36 -0.43
CA HIS A 348 5.38 4.39 0.70
C HIS A 348 5.82 5.40 1.78
N LEU A 349 4.92 5.76 2.70
CA LEU A 349 5.27 6.58 3.87
C LEU A 349 5.66 5.64 5.01
N THR A 350 6.73 5.91 5.74
CA THR A 350 7.07 5.13 6.94
C THR A 350 6.10 5.43 8.09
N ALA A 351 5.70 4.38 8.82
CA ALA A 351 4.97 4.47 10.08
C ALA A 351 5.86 4.57 11.32
N ALA A 352 7.19 4.70 11.18
CA ALA A 352 8.12 4.67 12.30
C ALA A 352 7.75 5.64 13.44
N SER A 353 7.50 6.92 13.12
CA SER A 353 7.08 7.91 14.13
C SER A 353 5.73 7.57 14.79
N TYR A 354 4.77 7.01 14.04
CA TYR A 354 3.48 6.61 14.58
C TYR A 354 3.62 5.43 15.55
N ILE A 355 4.29 4.35 15.10
CA ILE A 355 4.54 3.17 15.92
C ILE A 355 5.34 3.53 17.17
N GLN A 356 6.40 4.33 17.04
CA GLN A 356 7.18 4.82 18.17
C GLN A 356 6.29 5.53 19.20
N SER A 357 5.41 6.41 18.74
CA SER A 357 4.50 7.19 19.60
C SER A 357 3.47 6.31 20.32
N VAL A 358 2.97 5.26 19.65
CA VAL A 358 2.03 4.30 20.26
C VAL A 358 2.76 3.43 21.29
N LEU A 359 3.90 2.85 20.91
CA LEU A 359 4.66 1.94 21.77
C LEU A 359 5.26 2.66 22.98
N ALA A 360 5.69 3.92 22.86
CA ALA A 360 6.17 4.71 23.99
C ALA A 360 5.14 4.90 25.11
N ARG A 361 3.84 4.73 24.81
CA ARG A 361 2.77 4.80 25.82
C ARG A 361 2.49 3.46 26.50
N SER A 362 2.94 2.35 25.91
CA SER A 362 2.63 1.00 26.40
C SER A 362 3.85 0.20 26.84
N GLN A 363 5.04 0.53 26.36
CA GLN A 363 6.30 -0.15 26.68
C GLN A 363 7.09 0.65 27.70
N SER A 364 7.97 -0.05 28.42
CA SER A 364 8.83 0.54 29.46
C SER A 364 9.90 1.47 28.88
N VAL A 365 10.37 1.17 27.67
CA VAL A 365 11.37 1.94 26.94
C VAL A 365 10.77 2.36 25.60
N LYS A 366 10.94 3.64 25.27
CA LYS A 366 10.59 4.19 23.96
C LYS A 366 11.54 3.58 22.90
N PRO A 367 11.03 2.91 21.84
CA PRO A 367 11.89 2.39 20.79
C PRO A 367 12.58 3.54 20.04
N ALA A 368 13.85 3.35 19.67
CA ALA A 368 14.58 4.30 18.82
C ALA A 368 14.20 4.13 17.34
N ILE A 369 14.20 5.20 16.54
CA ILE A 369 14.11 5.11 15.07
C ILE A 369 15.54 5.16 14.48
N GLY A 370 15.91 4.16 13.70
CA GLY A 370 17.26 4.00 13.15
C GLY A 370 17.30 3.90 11.62
N ILE A 371 18.32 4.51 11.02
CA ILE A 371 18.57 4.49 9.55
C ILE A 371 20.08 4.61 9.27
N GLY A 372 20.52 4.37 8.04
CA GLY A 372 21.92 4.60 7.63
C GLY A 372 22.35 6.06 7.76
N SER A 373 23.58 6.32 8.19
CA SER A 373 24.12 7.67 8.46
C SER A 373 24.12 8.61 7.25
N ARG A 374 24.16 8.03 6.04
CA ARG A 374 24.09 8.72 4.76
C ARG A 374 22.71 9.30 4.44
N ILE A 375 21.69 9.03 5.28
CA ILE A 375 20.37 9.71 5.23
C ILE A 375 20.52 11.24 5.17
N LYS A 376 21.57 11.80 5.78
CA LYS A 376 21.89 13.24 5.76
C LYS A 376 22.00 13.80 4.33
N GLN A 377 22.54 13.02 3.39
CA GLN A 377 22.67 13.43 1.99
C GLN A 377 21.29 13.50 1.31
N VAL A 378 20.45 12.50 1.56
CA VAL A 378 19.09 12.40 1.05
C VAL A 378 18.22 13.52 1.66
N GLN A 379 18.33 13.72 2.96
CA GLN A 379 17.69 14.81 3.71
C GLN A 379 18.03 16.19 3.16
N HIS A 380 19.31 16.48 2.91
CA HIS A 380 19.71 17.76 2.31
C HIS A 380 19.07 17.96 0.93
N LEU A 381 19.21 16.96 0.05
CA LEU A 381 18.70 17.03 -1.32
C LEU A 381 17.18 17.25 -1.39
N PHE A 382 16.42 16.44 -0.64
CA PHE A 382 14.96 16.51 -0.68
C PHE A 382 14.41 17.61 0.22
N GLY A 383 15.15 18.01 1.25
CA GLY A 383 14.89 19.21 2.02
C GLY A 383 14.86 20.44 1.15
N GLU A 384 15.90 20.63 0.32
CA GLU A 384 15.96 21.71 -0.67
C GLU A 384 14.83 21.59 -1.71
N LYS A 385 14.66 20.39 -2.30
CA LYS A 385 13.68 20.16 -3.37
C LYS A 385 12.23 20.48 -2.95
N TYR A 386 11.85 20.18 -1.72
CA TYR A 386 10.49 20.37 -1.21
C TYR A 386 10.33 21.62 -0.33
N GLY A 387 11.40 22.39 -0.14
CA GLY A 387 11.38 23.59 0.73
C GLY A 387 11.12 23.24 2.19
N ILE A 388 11.71 22.16 2.69
CA ILE A 388 11.59 21.69 4.07
C ILE A 388 12.75 22.26 4.88
N ALA A 389 12.43 22.92 6.00
CA ALA A 389 13.44 23.48 6.87
C ALA A 389 14.29 22.37 7.51
N SER A 390 15.61 22.57 7.61
CA SER A 390 16.51 21.51 8.05
C SER A 390 16.24 21.03 9.48
N GLN A 391 15.71 21.91 10.33
CA GLN A 391 15.30 21.60 11.69
C GLN A 391 14.19 20.54 11.76
N GLU A 392 13.40 20.35 10.68
CA GLU A 392 12.34 19.34 10.64
C GLU A 392 12.88 17.92 10.41
N TYR A 393 14.10 17.76 9.86
CA TYR A 393 14.64 16.45 9.51
C TYR A 393 15.97 16.11 10.20
N GLU A 394 16.78 17.10 10.59
CA GLU A 394 18.11 16.85 11.19
C GLU A 394 18.08 15.99 12.46
N THR A 395 16.97 16.02 13.19
CA THR A 395 16.77 15.27 14.44
C THR A 395 15.72 14.17 14.33
N ALA A 396 15.32 13.81 13.12
CA ALA A 396 14.23 12.88 12.88
C ALA A 396 14.56 11.42 13.26
N PHE A 397 15.83 11.05 13.30
CA PHE A 397 16.31 9.70 13.58
C PHE A 397 17.12 9.67 14.88
N ASP A 398 16.79 8.73 15.76
CA ASP A 398 17.45 8.55 17.06
C ASP A 398 18.81 7.83 16.91
N LYS A 399 18.97 7.00 15.88
CA LYS A 399 20.20 6.26 15.57
C LYS A 399 20.59 6.37 14.11
N LEU A 400 21.88 6.63 13.88
CA LEU A 400 22.48 6.66 12.54
C LEU A 400 23.55 5.57 12.46
N TRP A 401 23.39 4.66 11.52
CA TRP A 401 24.24 3.47 11.38
C TRP A 401 25.33 3.65 10.33
N GLU A 402 26.54 3.18 10.64
CA GLU A 402 27.62 2.94 9.69
C GLU A 402 27.64 1.47 9.24
N ASP A 403 28.50 1.13 8.26
CA ASP A 403 28.71 -0.26 7.84
C ASP A 403 29.37 -1.08 8.96
N ASN A 404 28.83 -2.26 9.24
CA ASN A 404 29.28 -3.20 10.27
C ASN A 404 29.08 -2.75 11.73
N ASP A 405 28.26 -1.74 12.00
CA ASP A 405 27.82 -1.47 13.37
C ASP A 405 27.07 -2.68 13.91
N GLU A 406 27.25 -2.95 15.21
CA GLU A 406 26.58 -4.04 15.91
C GLU A 406 25.67 -3.50 17.00
N PHE A 407 24.51 -4.13 17.17
CA PHE A 407 23.58 -3.82 18.24
C PHE A 407 22.86 -5.08 18.73
N ALA A 408 22.38 -5.03 19.96
CA ALA A 408 21.66 -6.13 20.57
C ALA A 408 20.16 -6.07 20.27
N ILE A 409 19.55 -7.24 20.12
CA ILE A 409 18.10 -7.46 20.18
C ILE A 409 17.91 -8.56 21.22
N GLY A 410 17.77 -8.17 22.49
CA GLY A 410 17.86 -9.12 23.59
C GLY A 410 19.21 -9.85 23.61
N ASN A 411 19.19 -11.18 23.47
CA ASN A 411 20.39 -12.03 23.39
C ASN A 411 20.96 -12.14 21.96
N LEU A 412 20.23 -11.67 20.94
CA LEU A 412 20.70 -11.67 19.56
C LEU A 412 21.66 -10.51 19.31
N THR A 413 22.64 -10.73 18.44
CA THR A 413 23.49 -9.67 17.88
C THR A 413 23.06 -9.43 16.44
N ALA A 414 22.64 -8.21 16.14
CA ALA A 414 22.40 -7.72 14.81
C ALA A 414 23.62 -6.94 14.32
N ARG A 415 23.91 -7.02 13.01
CA ARG A 415 24.94 -6.23 12.34
C ARG A 415 24.35 -5.47 11.16
N THR A 416 24.70 -4.21 11.01
CA THR A 416 24.33 -3.39 9.86
C THR A 416 25.25 -3.67 8.68
N VAL A 417 24.72 -3.58 7.47
CA VAL A 417 25.45 -3.83 6.22
C VAL A 417 25.12 -2.70 5.26
N HIS A 418 26.08 -1.84 4.93
CA HIS A 418 25.88 -0.82 3.91
C HIS A 418 25.76 -1.48 2.53
N LEU A 419 24.67 -1.18 1.83
CA LEU A 419 24.26 -1.78 0.55
C LEU A 419 23.85 -0.68 -0.47
N PRO A 420 24.74 0.28 -0.77
CA PRO A 420 24.39 1.41 -1.63
C PRO A 420 24.06 0.94 -3.05
N GLY A 421 23.38 1.83 -3.78
CA GLY A 421 23.11 1.70 -5.21
C GLY A 421 21.68 2.04 -5.57
N HIS A 422 20.71 1.59 -4.76
CA HIS A 422 19.32 2.03 -4.93
C HIS A 422 19.17 3.47 -4.44
N THR A 423 19.66 3.72 -3.24
CA THR A 423 19.87 5.04 -2.66
C THR A 423 21.26 5.07 -1.96
N PRO A 424 21.83 6.25 -1.68
CA PRO A 424 23.10 6.36 -0.97
C PRO A 424 23.05 5.86 0.49
N ASP A 425 21.89 5.99 1.15
CA ASP A 425 21.65 5.68 2.55
C ASP A 425 21.24 4.23 2.82
N HIS A 426 21.16 3.42 1.78
CA HIS A 426 20.64 2.06 1.86
C HIS A 426 21.49 1.14 2.75
N MET A 427 20.82 0.54 3.74
CA MET A 427 21.35 -0.43 4.70
C MET A 427 20.58 -1.75 4.62
N GLY A 428 21.29 -2.83 4.88
CA GLY A 428 20.72 -4.11 5.29
C GLY A 428 21.02 -4.42 6.75
N TYR A 429 20.22 -5.32 7.32
CA TYR A 429 20.33 -5.74 8.72
C TYR A 429 20.50 -7.25 8.79
N ARG A 430 21.67 -7.72 9.25
CA ARG A 430 21.98 -9.13 9.42
C ARG A 430 21.67 -9.57 10.86
N ILE A 431 20.80 -10.56 11.01
CA ILE A 431 20.32 -11.06 12.31
C ILE A 431 20.25 -12.59 12.24
N GLY A 432 21.12 -13.29 12.96
CA GLY A 432 21.30 -14.73 12.79
C GLY A 432 21.73 -15.09 11.36
N ASN A 433 21.08 -16.08 10.74
CA ASN A 433 21.30 -16.47 9.36
C ASN A 433 20.40 -15.73 8.34
N ASN A 434 19.94 -14.54 8.70
CA ASN A 434 19.00 -13.73 7.91
C ASN A 434 19.61 -12.36 7.62
N VAL A 435 19.35 -11.81 6.43
CA VAL A 435 19.68 -10.43 6.09
C VAL A 435 18.47 -9.75 5.48
N PHE A 436 18.00 -8.67 6.08
CA PHE A 436 16.94 -7.80 5.57
C PHE A 436 17.59 -6.75 4.69
N VAL A 437 17.30 -6.74 3.39
CA VAL A 437 18.08 -6.00 2.38
C VAL A 437 17.31 -4.88 1.69
N GLY A 438 16.09 -4.57 2.14
CA GLY A 438 15.26 -3.53 1.52
C GLY A 438 15.25 -3.65 -0.02
N ASP A 439 15.46 -2.52 -0.69
CA ASP A 439 15.55 -2.44 -2.16
C ASP A 439 16.99 -2.57 -2.68
N SER A 440 17.73 -3.59 -2.25
CA SER A 440 19.02 -3.92 -2.87
C SER A 440 18.83 -4.94 -4.02
N ILE A 441 18.44 -6.17 -3.66
CA ILE A 441 18.04 -7.21 -4.60
C ILE A 441 16.63 -7.69 -4.25
N PHE A 442 15.90 -8.16 -5.26
CA PHE A 442 14.57 -8.74 -5.11
C PHE A 442 14.61 -10.25 -5.28
N ASN A 443 13.46 -10.92 -5.13
CA ASN A 443 13.35 -12.36 -5.38
C ASN A 443 13.95 -12.75 -6.74
N VAL A 444 14.42 -14.00 -6.81
CA VAL A 444 15.26 -14.51 -7.90
C VAL A 444 14.70 -14.25 -9.30
N ASP A 445 13.39 -14.28 -9.46
CA ASP A 445 12.67 -14.08 -10.71
C ASP A 445 12.36 -12.60 -11.04
N VAL A 446 12.48 -11.70 -10.04
CA VAL A 446 12.36 -10.24 -10.20
C VAL A 446 13.72 -9.61 -10.52
N GLY A 447 14.77 -10.04 -9.83
CA GLY A 447 16.14 -9.59 -10.06
C GLY A 447 16.64 -8.56 -9.04
N SER A 448 16.73 -7.29 -9.46
CA SER A 448 17.36 -6.20 -8.69
C SER A 448 16.53 -4.92 -8.72
N ALA A 449 16.75 -4.05 -7.74
CA ALA A 449 16.15 -2.73 -7.68
C ALA A 449 16.63 -1.80 -8.81
N ARG A 450 15.91 -0.69 -8.99
CA ARG A 450 16.30 0.42 -9.87
C ARG A 450 17.44 1.24 -9.25
N ALA A 451 18.24 1.92 -10.06
CA ALA A 451 19.41 2.68 -9.61
C ALA A 451 19.42 4.14 -10.11
N ASP A 452 18.27 4.68 -10.53
CA ASP A 452 18.11 6.02 -11.09
C ASP A 452 17.55 7.05 -10.08
N PHE A 453 17.45 6.67 -8.80
CA PHE A 453 17.24 7.63 -7.72
C PHE A 453 18.44 8.61 -7.67
N PRO A 454 18.26 9.87 -7.26
CA PRO A 454 19.39 10.78 -7.08
C PRO A 454 20.47 10.21 -6.13
N GLY A 455 21.67 9.98 -6.67
CA GLY A 455 22.77 9.32 -5.96
C GLY A 455 22.76 7.79 -6.03
N GLY A 456 21.80 7.20 -6.75
CA GLY A 456 21.79 5.78 -7.11
C GLY A 456 22.86 5.43 -8.15
N SER A 457 23.26 4.16 -8.17
CA SER A 457 24.39 3.64 -8.93
C SER A 457 24.20 2.15 -9.24
N ALA A 458 24.15 1.81 -10.53
CA ALA A 458 24.02 0.41 -10.97
C ALA A 458 25.28 -0.40 -10.63
N GLU A 459 26.45 0.21 -10.72
CA GLU A 459 27.71 -0.35 -10.27
C GLU A 459 27.66 -0.72 -8.79
N ASP A 460 27.09 0.15 -7.96
CA ASP A 460 27.00 -0.12 -6.52
C ASP A 460 25.92 -1.16 -6.20
N ILE A 461 24.80 -1.20 -6.92
CA ILE A 461 23.85 -2.34 -6.82
C ILE A 461 24.57 -3.66 -7.13
N PHE A 462 25.41 -3.70 -8.17
CA PHE A 462 26.14 -4.92 -8.51
C PHE A 462 27.08 -5.34 -7.37
N LYS A 463 27.87 -4.40 -6.85
CA LYS A 463 28.82 -4.66 -5.74
C LYS A 463 28.09 -5.06 -4.45
N SER A 464 27.00 -4.39 -4.10
CA SER A 464 26.14 -4.71 -2.96
C SER A 464 25.50 -6.10 -3.12
N GLY A 465 25.00 -6.41 -4.32
CA GLY A 465 24.51 -7.73 -4.68
C GLY A 465 25.59 -8.80 -4.52
N ARG A 466 26.81 -8.57 -5.03
CA ARG A 466 27.93 -9.52 -4.87
C ARG A 466 28.38 -9.68 -3.42
N LYS A 467 28.36 -8.61 -2.62
CA LYS A 467 28.57 -8.66 -1.16
C LYS A 467 27.54 -9.60 -0.50
N LEU A 468 26.25 -9.44 -0.81
CA LEU A 468 25.19 -10.32 -0.31
C LEU A 468 25.36 -11.77 -0.76
N LEU A 469 25.66 -12.01 -2.03
CA LEU A 469 25.84 -13.35 -2.57
C LEU A 469 27.14 -14.03 -2.13
N SER A 470 28.05 -13.32 -1.47
CA SER A 470 29.24 -13.91 -0.84
C SER A 470 28.97 -14.55 0.52
N LEU A 471 27.76 -14.35 1.08
CA LEU A 471 27.34 -14.96 2.34
C LEU A 471 27.15 -16.49 2.19
N PRO A 472 27.03 -17.23 3.30
CA PRO A 472 26.71 -18.67 3.28
C PRO A 472 25.47 -18.97 2.43
N GLU A 473 25.47 -20.12 1.78
CA GLU A 473 24.44 -20.50 0.80
C GLU A 473 23.03 -20.62 1.40
N ASP A 474 22.94 -20.98 2.68
CA ASP A 474 21.71 -21.12 3.45
C ASP A 474 21.21 -19.81 4.06
N THR A 475 21.97 -18.71 3.96
CA THR A 475 21.54 -17.40 4.42
C THR A 475 20.31 -16.92 3.64
N LYS A 476 19.28 -16.50 4.38
CA LYS A 476 18.04 -15.95 3.81
C LYS A 476 18.16 -14.45 3.57
N ILE A 477 17.84 -14.02 2.35
CA ILE A 477 17.79 -12.61 1.95
C ILE A 477 16.33 -12.17 1.91
N TRP A 478 15.95 -11.34 2.86
CA TRP A 478 14.60 -10.81 3.04
C TRP A 478 14.47 -9.46 2.33
N VAL A 479 13.55 -9.38 1.37
CA VAL A 479 13.46 -8.26 0.41
C VAL A 479 12.53 -7.15 0.92
N GLY A 480 12.75 -5.90 0.52
CA GLY A 480 11.87 -4.77 0.89
C GLY A 480 10.54 -4.78 0.12
N HIS A 481 10.58 -5.25 -1.14
CA HIS A 481 9.40 -5.34 -1.99
C HIS A 481 9.39 -6.66 -2.75
N ASP A 482 8.18 -7.06 -3.16
CA ASP A 482 8.04 -8.14 -4.12
C ASP A 482 6.96 -7.84 -5.15
N TYR A 483 7.30 -8.08 -6.41
CA TYR A 483 6.46 -7.81 -7.57
C TYR A 483 6.33 -9.11 -8.37
N PRO A 484 5.38 -10.01 -8.01
CA PRO A 484 5.23 -11.29 -8.66
C PRO A 484 5.12 -11.18 -10.19
N PRO A 485 6.05 -11.78 -10.96
CA PRO A 485 5.86 -11.92 -12.39
C PRO A 485 4.72 -12.90 -12.65
N GLU A 486 4.25 -12.90 -13.89
CA GLU A 486 3.21 -13.82 -14.32
C GLU A 486 3.58 -15.28 -13.99
N GLY A 487 2.68 -15.98 -13.30
CA GLY A 487 2.88 -17.37 -12.88
C GLY A 487 3.33 -17.59 -11.43
N ARG A 488 3.67 -16.54 -10.67
CA ARG A 488 3.90 -16.66 -9.21
C ARG A 488 2.64 -16.27 -8.43
N ASP A 489 2.09 -17.23 -7.68
CA ASP A 489 0.78 -17.13 -7.02
C ASP A 489 0.74 -16.21 -5.78
N ALA A 490 1.89 -15.94 -5.15
CA ALA A 490 1.97 -15.11 -3.96
C ALA A 490 3.30 -14.35 -3.85
N PRO A 491 3.31 -13.20 -3.16
CA PRO A 491 4.55 -12.54 -2.75
C PRO A 491 5.39 -13.47 -1.86
N LEU A 492 6.70 -13.44 -2.07
CA LEU A 492 7.69 -14.16 -1.27
C LEU A 492 8.52 -13.14 -0.47
N PRO A 493 8.67 -13.33 0.85
CA PRO A 493 9.42 -12.40 1.68
C PRO A 493 10.94 -12.59 1.57
N PHE A 494 11.41 -13.78 1.17
CA PHE A 494 12.84 -14.06 1.04
C PHE A 494 13.14 -15.13 -0.01
N ALA A 495 14.41 -15.17 -0.44
CA ALA A 495 15.06 -16.32 -1.07
C ALA A 495 16.45 -16.52 -0.45
N THR A 496 17.02 -17.71 -0.61
CA THR A 496 18.36 -18.03 -0.09
C THR A 496 19.47 -17.53 -1.03
N VAL A 497 20.67 -17.35 -0.49
CA VAL A 497 21.86 -17.02 -1.29
C VAL A 497 22.07 -18.06 -2.41
N ALA A 498 21.90 -19.36 -2.11
CA ALA A 498 21.99 -20.43 -3.11
C ALA A 498 21.01 -20.23 -4.27
N GLU A 499 19.75 -19.90 -3.96
CA GLU A 499 18.73 -19.65 -4.98
C GLU A 499 19.06 -18.42 -5.83
N HIS A 500 19.56 -17.34 -5.23
CA HIS A 500 19.97 -16.16 -5.98
C HIS A 500 21.19 -16.43 -6.88
N LYS A 501 22.22 -17.10 -6.38
CA LYS A 501 23.38 -17.49 -7.20
C LYS A 501 22.96 -18.31 -8.42
N LYS A 502 21.99 -19.21 -8.26
CA LYS A 502 21.52 -20.06 -9.35
C LYS A 502 20.57 -19.34 -10.31
N ASN A 503 19.60 -18.60 -9.77
CA ASN A 503 18.40 -18.21 -10.49
C ASN A 503 18.14 -16.70 -10.56
N ASN A 504 18.93 -15.85 -9.89
CA ASN A 504 18.66 -14.40 -9.93
C ASN A 504 18.72 -13.89 -11.37
N LYS A 505 17.61 -13.34 -11.85
CA LYS A 505 17.41 -12.88 -13.22
C LYS A 505 18.46 -11.87 -13.67
N HIS A 506 18.98 -11.06 -12.74
CA HIS A 506 19.97 -10.03 -13.01
C HIS A 506 21.35 -10.34 -12.43
N LEU A 507 21.46 -11.11 -11.34
CA LEU A 507 22.70 -11.22 -10.54
C LEU A 507 23.16 -12.66 -10.28
N LYS A 508 22.65 -13.65 -11.02
CA LYS A 508 23.14 -15.03 -10.90
C LYS A 508 24.65 -15.13 -11.13
N ASP A 509 25.20 -16.28 -10.76
CA ASP A 509 26.61 -16.59 -11.00
C ASP A 509 26.89 -16.58 -12.51
N GLY A 510 28.05 -16.01 -12.86
CA GLY A 510 28.45 -15.77 -14.24
C GLY A 510 28.03 -14.42 -14.84
N THR A 511 27.13 -13.65 -14.21
CA THR A 511 26.81 -12.29 -14.69
C THR A 511 27.98 -11.34 -14.46
N GLN A 512 28.44 -10.69 -15.54
CA GLN A 512 29.51 -9.69 -15.49
C GLN A 512 29.00 -8.30 -15.10
N GLU A 513 29.85 -7.49 -14.45
CA GLU A 513 29.47 -6.16 -13.95
C GLU A 513 29.00 -5.23 -15.08
N ASN A 514 29.72 -5.21 -16.20
CA ASN A 514 29.36 -4.39 -17.37
C ASN A 514 28.00 -4.79 -17.97
N GLU A 515 27.72 -6.08 -18.08
CA GLU A 515 26.43 -6.60 -18.57
C GLU A 515 25.29 -6.21 -17.63
N PHE A 516 25.50 -6.33 -16.32
CA PHE A 516 24.52 -5.91 -15.32
C PHE A 516 24.25 -4.41 -15.40
N VAL A 517 25.30 -3.58 -15.42
CA VAL A 517 25.19 -2.12 -15.45
C VAL A 517 24.47 -1.65 -16.71
N GLU A 518 24.82 -2.20 -17.87
CA GLU A 518 24.16 -1.88 -19.13
C GLU A 518 22.68 -2.25 -19.10
N MET A 519 22.35 -3.48 -18.68
CA MET A 519 20.98 -3.94 -18.52
C MET A 519 20.20 -3.04 -17.57
N ARG A 520 20.79 -2.72 -16.41
CA ARG A 520 20.14 -1.93 -15.37
C ARG A 520 19.82 -0.52 -15.83
N ARG A 521 20.79 0.16 -16.45
CA ARG A 521 20.60 1.51 -17.02
C ARG A 521 19.55 1.54 -18.12
N LYS A 522 19.59 0.56 -19.04
CA LYS A 522 18.57 0.42 -20.09
C LYS A 522 17.18 0.23 -19.49
N ARG A 523 17.06 -0.60 -18.47
CA ARG A 523 15.79 -0.84 -17.78
C ARG A 523 15.30 0.41 -17.05
N ASP A 524 16.16 1.09 -16.31
CA ASP A 524 15.80 2.29 -15.53
C ASP A 524 15.28 3.42 -16.42
N ALA A 525 15.87 3.63 -17.60
CA ALA A 525 15.41 4.60 -18.59
C ALA A 525 13.96 4.36 -19.09
N THR A 526 13.40 3.17 -18.89
CA THR A 526 12.03 2.82 -19.27
C THR A 526 11.02 2.93 -18.12
N LEU A 527 11.49 3.11 -16.88
CA LEU A 527 10.63 3.09 -15.70
C LEU A 527 10.01 4.47 -15.44
N ALA A 528 8.72 4.48 -15.11
CA ALA A 528 8.07 5.66 -14.58
C ALA A 528 8.56 5.96 -13.15
N ALA A 529 8.38 7.20 -12.69
CA ALA A 529 8.57 7.54 -11.29
C ALA A 529 7.59 6.75 -10.40
N PRO A 530 7.99 6.36 -9.17
CA PRO A 530 7.07 5.75 -8.21
C PRO A 530 5.86 6.65 -7.95
N ARG A 531 4.68 6.04 -7.81
CA ARG A 531 3.40 6.74 -7.66
C ARG A 531 3.38 7.70 -6.45
N LEU A 532 4.07 7.34 -5.37
CA LEU A 532 4.09 8.10 -4.11
C LEU A 532 5.41 8.83 -3.85
N ILE A 533 6.29 9.01 -4.85
CA ILE A 533 7.63 9.59 -4.67
C ILE A 533 7.64 10.92 -3.90
N HIS A 534 6.70 11.80 -4.19
CA HIS A 534 6.65 13.11 -3.54
C HIS A 534 6.16 13.08 -2.09
N PRO A 535 4.98 12.50 -1.77
CA PRO A 535 4.55 12.41 -0.38
C PRO A 535 5.49 11.54 0.47
N SER A 536 5.96 10.40 -0.05
CA SER A 536 6.88 9.49 0.66
C SER A 536 8.14 10.21 1.10
N LEU A 537 8.88 10.83 0.17
CA LEU A 537 10.16 11.47 0.51
C LEU A 537 10.02 12.64 1.47
N GLN A 538 8.89 13.36 1.45
CA GLN A 538 8.65 14.43 2.42
C GLN A 538 8.44 13.89 3.84
N VAL A 539 7.79 12.74 3.99
CA VAL A 539 7.55 12.12 5.30
C VAL A 539 8.76 11.33 5.79
N ASN A 540 9.41 10.59 4.89
CA ASN A 540 10.44 9.62 5.25
C ASN A 540 11.75 10.31 5.65
N ILE A 541 12.10 11.45 5.03
CA ILE A 541 13.26 12.23 5.49
C ILE A 541 13.05 12.82 6.90
N ARG A 542 11.79 12.94 7.35
CA ARG A 542 11.38 13.35 8.71
C ARG A 542 11.14 12.15 9.63
N GLY A 543 11.67 10.96 9.32
CA GLY A 543 11.52 9.77 10.18
C GLY A 543 10.07 9.33 10.40
N GLY A 544 9.18 9.63 9.45
CA GLY A 544 7.75 9.34 9.55
C GLY A 544 6.89 10.46 10.15
N GLN A 545 7.49 11.58 10.55
CA GLN A 545 6.73 12.74 11.02
C GLN A 545 6.04 13.43 9.84
N LEU A 546 4.73 13.64 9.95
CA LEU A 546 3.98 14.42 8.98
C LEU A 546 4.37 15.91 9.04
N PRO A 547 4.30 16.66 7.92
CA PRO A 547 4.55 18.10 7.90
C PRO A 547 3.75 18.82 8.98
N ALA A 548 4.36 19.81 9.64
CA ALA A 548 3.68 20.60 10.66
C ALA A 548 2.38 21.22 10.11
N PRO A 549 1.32 21.36 10.94
CA PRO A 549 0.12 22.05 10.53
C PRO A 549 0.42 23.50 10.12
N SER A 550 -0.22 23.96 9.05
CA SER A 550 -0.23 25.36 8.66
C SER A 550 -0.98 26.21 9.70
N THR A 551 -0.95 27.54 9.53
CA THR A 551 -1.77 28.47 10.33
C THR A 551 -3.27 28.18 10.26
N SER A 552 -3.75 27.52 9.20
CA SER A 552 -5.14 27.10 9.04
C SER A 552 -5.43 25.71 9.63
N GLY A 553 -4.43 25.04 10.23
CA GLY A 553 -4.54 23.71 10.82
C GLY A 553 -4.36 22.53 9.84
N SER A 554 -4.19 22.79 8.54
CA SER A 554 -4.00 21.75 7.53
C SER A 554 -2.54 21.35 7.41
N ARG A 555 -2.26 20.06 7.19
CA ARG A 555 -0.92 19.59 6.79
C ARG A 555 -0.84 19.54 5.27
N MET A 556 0.27 19.99 4.70
CA MET A 556 0.42 20.15 3.25
C MET A 556 1.68 19.44 2.75
N PHE A 557 1.57 18.76 1.61
CA PHE A 557 2.71 18.31 0.83
C PHE A 557 3.02 19.32 -0.26
N HIS A 558 4.30 19.55 -0.53
CA HIS A 558 4.76 20.39 -1.62
C HIS A 558 5.11 19.53 -2.83
N LEU A 559 4.59 19.90 -4.00
CA LEU A 559 4.83 19.18 -5.26
C LEU A 559 5.58 20.11 -6.22
N PRO A 560 6.78 19.73 -6.68
CA PRO A 560 7.50 20.51 -7.67
C PRO A 560 6.76 20.46 -9.01
N LEU A 561 6.52 21.64 -9.61
CA LEU A 561 5.88 21.76 -10.92
C LEU A 561 6.94 21.81 -12.01
N VAL A 562 6.82 20.94 -13.01
CA VAL A 562 7.63 21.03 -14.24
C VAL A 562 6.89 21.92 -15.23
N THR A 563 7.50 23.04 -15.61
CA THR A 563 6.95 23.99 -16.60
C THR A 563 7.77 23.98 -17.88
N PRO A 564 7.15 24.19 -19.05
CA PRO A 564 7.92 24.56 -20.24
C PRO A 564 8.65 25.89 -20.01
N THR A 565 9.77 26.10 -20.68
CA THR A 565 10.38 27.43 -20.80
C THR A 565 9.46 28.30 -21.65
N TRP A 566 8.86 29.34 -21.04
CA TRP A 566 7.99 30.30 -21.71
C TRP A 566 8.77 31.36 -22.47
#